data_AF-A0A6C2U3U5-F1
#
_entry.id   AF-A0A6C2U3U5-F1
#
_cell.length_a   1.000
_cell.length_b   1.000
_cell.length_c   1.000
_cell.angle_alpha   90.00
_cell.angle_beta   90.00
_cell.angle_gamma   90.00
#
_symmetry.space_group_name_H-M   'P 1'
#
loop_
_entity.id
_entity.type
_entity.pdbx_description
1 polymer ?
#
loop_
_entity_poly.entity_id
_entity_poly.type
_entity_poly.pdbx_seq_one_letter_code
_entity_poly.pdbx_strand_id
1 'polypeptide(L)' 'MTKNITLRMDEQLLKDVKHIAVEHDMSVSAWITQVVEKATKRDFRYEEAKAFVMKAMEEAPAYGGKMPTRDEMHER' A
#
# COMPACT_ATOMS: atom_id res chain seq x y z
N MET A 1 -18.83 4.73 -10.39
CA MET A 1 -18.77 5.63 -11.57
C MET A 1 -17.31 5.95 -11.85
N THR A 2 -16.88 5.86 -13.10
CA THR A 2 -15.55 6.30 -13.55
C THR A 2 -15.59 7.79 -13.93
N LYS A 3 -14.52 8.52 -13.64
CA LYS A 3 -14.35 9.94 -14.03
C LYS A 3 -13.10 10.08 -14.88
N ASN A 4 -13.18 10.86 -15.95
CA ASN A 4 -12.04 11.14 -16.82
C ASN A 4 -11.20 12.27 -16.23
N ILE A 5 -9.88 12.13 -16.28
CA ILE A 5 -8.91 13.13 -15.85
C ILE A 5 -7.95 13.38 -17.01
N THR A 6 -7.70 14.66 -17.32
CA THR A 6 -6.68 15.06 -18.29
C THR A 6 -5.38 15.35 -17.56
N LEU A 7 -4.31 14.66 -17.94
CA LEU A 7 -2.96 14.84 -17.40
C LEU A 7 -2.09 15.54 -18.45
N ARG A 8 -1.33 16.55 -18.03
CA ARG A 8 -0.25 17.10 -18.86
C ARG A 8 1.04 16.37 -18.54
N MET A 9 1.75 15.97 -19.59
CA MET A 9 3.03 15.27 -19.51
C MET A 9 3.95 15.94 -20.52
N ASP A 10 5.24 16.01 -20.21
CA ASP A 10 6.23 16.38 -21.21
C ASP A 10 6.35 15.26 -22.27
N GLU A 11 6.93 15.62 -23.42
CA GLU A 11 7.01 14.71 -24.57
C GLU A 11 7.85 13.47 -24.26
N GLN A 12 8.92 13.62 -23.48
CA GLN A 12 9.81 12.51 -23.15
C GLN A 12 9.10 11.51 -22.23
N LEU A 13 8.43 12.02 -21.19
CA LEU A 13 7.65 11.18 -20.29
C LEU A 13 6.54 10.43 -21.03
N LEU A 14 5.86 11.06 -22.00
CA LEU A 14 4.84 10.39 -22.81
C LEU A 14 5.43 9.25 -23.66
N LYS A 15 6.64 9.41 -24.19
CA LYS A 15 7.33 8.34 -24.95
C LYS A 15 7.68 7.16 -24.04
N ASP A 16 8.24 7.45 -22.88
CA ASP A 16 8.65 6.42 -21.91
C ASP A 16 7.44 5.63 -21.41
N VAL A 17 6.35 6.33 -21.07
CA VAL A 17 5.10 5.69 -20.62
C VAL A 17 4.48 4.81 -21.71
N LYS A 18 4.53 5.24 -22.99
CA LYS A 18 4.08 4.40 -24.11
C LYS A 18 4.90 3.13 -24.23
N HIS A 19 6.22 3.22 -24.12
CA HIS A 19 7.10 2.07 -24.19
C HIS A 19 6.79 1.05 -23.10
N ILE A 20 6.68 1.54 -21.85
CA ILE A 20 6.37 0.69 -20.69
C ILE A 20 4.98 0.06 -20.83
N ALA A 21 3.98 0.83 -21.29
CA ALA A 21 2.63 0.28 -21.49
C ALA A 21 2.65 -0.87 -22.51
N VAL A 22 3.42 -0.74 -23.60
CA VAL A 22 3.60 -1.81 -24.59
C VAL A 22 4.33 -3.03 -24.00
N GLU A 23 5.39 -2.84 -23.21
CA GLU A 23 6.08 -3.95 -22.52
C GLU A 23 5.14 -4.75 -21.60
N HIS A 24 4.12 -4.09 -21.04
CA HIS A 24 3.12 -4.72 -20.19
C HIS A 24 1.86 -5.22 -20.93
N ASP A 25 1.81 -5.11 -22.27
CA ASP A 25 0.62 -5.41 -23.08
C ASP A 25 -0.64 -4.63 -22.64
N MET A 26 -0.45 -3.36 -22.31
CA MET A 26 -1.49 -2.46 -21.79
C MET A 26 -1.59 -1.18 -22.62
N SER A 27 -2.76 -0.53 -22.56
CA SER A 27 -2.87 0.86 -22.99
C SER A 27 -2.21 1.80 -21.97
N VAL A 28 -1.80 2.99 -22.42
CA VAL A 28 -1.25 4.03 -21.53
C VAL A 28 -2.22 4.37 -20.39
N SER A 29 -3.51 4.52 -20.70
CA SER A 29 -4.52 4.81 -19.67
C SER A 29 -4.66 3.67 -18.67
N ALA A 30 -4.71 2.41 -19.12
CA ALA A 30 -4.80 1.25 -18.25
C ALA A 30 -3.57 1.11 -17.35
N TRP A 31 -2.37 1.33 -17.90
CA TRP A 31 -1.13 1.31 -17.14
C TRP A 31 -1.10 2.40 -16.06
N ILE A 32 -1.45 3.65 -16.42
CA ILE A 32 -1.54 4.76 -15.46
C ILE A 32 -2.55 4.45 -14.35
N THR A 33 -3.74 3.93 -14.70
CA THR A 33 -4.74 3.54 -13.70
C THR A 33 -4.18 2.49 -12.73
N GLN A 34 -3.47 1.48 -13.24
CA GLN A 34 -2.86 0.46 -12.39
C GLN A 34 -1.79 1.03 -11.44
N VAL A 35 -0.97 1.97 -11.91
CA VAL A 35 0.03 2.64 -11.07
C VAL A 35 -0.65 3.44 -9.95
N VAL A 36 -1.70 4.21 -10.28
CA VAL A 36 -2.47 4.98 -9.30
C VAL A 36 -3.16 4.06 -8.29
N GLU A 37 -3.73 2.93 -8.74
CA GLU A 37 -4.29 1.93 -7.84
C GLU A 37 -3.24 1.33 -6.90
N LYS A 38 -2.05 1.00 -7.40
CA LYS A 38 -0.98 0.45 -6.56
C LYS A 38 -0.51 1.46 -5.52
N ALA A 39 -0.35 2.72 -5.91
CA ALA A 39 0.03 3.80 -5.00
C ALA A 39 -1.03 3.99 -3.89
N THR A 40 -2.31 4.12 -4.27
CA THR A 40 -3.41 4.31 -3.30
C THR A 40 -3.62 3.09 -2.40
N LYS A 41 -3.54 1.87 -2.92
CA LYS A 41 -3.63 0.64 -2.12
C LYS A 41 -2.48 0.51 -1.12
N ARG A 42 -1.27 0.94 -1.47
CA ARG A 42 -0.12 0.88 -0.56
C ARG A 42 -0.33 1.79 0.65
N ASP A 43 -0.79 3.01 0.41
CA ASP A 43 -1.04 4.00 1.47
C ASP A 43 -2.24 3.58 2.34
N PHE A 44 -3.31 3.05 1.71
CA PHE A 44 -4.47 2.56 2.43
C PHE A 44 -4.13 1.36 3.33
N ARG A 45 -3.38 0.37 2.83
CA ARG A 45 -2.97 -0.79 3.62
C ARG A 45 -2.09 -0.41 4.80
N TYR A 46 -1.22 0.57 4.63
CA TYR A 46 -0.38 1.07 5.71
C TYR A 46 -1.22 1.76 6.79
N GLU A 47 -2.10 2.69 6.41
CA GLU A 47 -2.96 3.39 7.37
C GLU A 47 -3.95 2.44 8.05
N GLU A 48 -4.49 1.44 7.36
CA GLU A 48 -5.35 0.41 7.94
C GLU A 48 -4.59 -0.44 8.97
N ALA A 49 -3.39 -0.93 8.63
CA ALA A 49 -2.56 -1.70 9.56
C ALA A 49 -2.16 -0.88 10.79
N LYS A 50 -1.81 0.40 10.58
CA LYS A 50 -1.49 1.35 11.65
C LYS A 50 -2.71 1.59 12.56
N ALA A 51 -3.88 1.85 11.99
CA ALA A 51 -5.11 2.05 12.76
C ALA A 51 -5.47 0.80 13.57
N PHE A 52 -5.32 -0.39 12.98
CA PHE A 52 -5.53 -1.66 13.66
C PHE A 52 -4.59 -1.82 14.86
N VAL A 53 -3.28 -1.62 14.68
CA VAL A 53 -2.28 -1.76 15.76
C VAL A 53 -2.52 -0.72 16.86
N MET A 54 -2.77 0.55 16.50
CA MET A 54 -3.03 1.61 17.48
C MET A 54 -4.27 1.27 18.33
N LYS A 55 -5.35 0.81 17.70
CA LYS A 55 -6.55 0.37 18.40
C LYS A 55 -6.27 -0.84 19.31
N ALA A 56 -5.50 -1.81 18.83
CA ALA A 56 -5.11 -2.96 19.63
C ALA A 56 -4.26 -2.58 20.85
N MET A 57 -3.42 -1.53 20.73
CA MET A 57 -2.64 -0.98 21.85
C MET A 57 -3.52 -0.22 22.86
N GLU A 58 -4.51 0.55 22.38
CA GLU A 58 -5.47 1.25 23.25
C GLU A 58 -6.38 0.28 24.01
N GLU A 59 -6.83 -0.79 23.35
CA GLU A 59 -7.71 -1.81 23.92
C GLU A 59 -6.94 -2.92 24.67
N ALA A 60 -5.60 -2.93 24.59
CA ALA A 60 -4.78 -3.95 25.24
C ALA A 60 -5.00 -3.90 26.77
N PRO A 61 -5.40 -5.01 27.39
CA PRO A 61 -5.41 -5.11 28.84
C PRO A 61 -4.00 -4.83 29.39
N ALA A 62 -3.92 -4.09 30.50
CA ALA A 62 -2.69 -3.94 31.23
C ALA A 62 -2.31 -5.28 31.88
N TYR A 63 -1.68 -6.17 31.11
CA TYR A 63 -1.19 -7.49 31.54
C TYR A 63 0.02 -7.39 32.48
N GLY A 64 0.05 -6.39 33.37
CA GLY A 64 1.17 -6.10 34.27
C GLY A 64 1.74 -7.37 34.90
N GLY A 65 3.07 -7.44 34.96
CA GLY A 65 3.78 -8.65 35.38
C GLY A 65 5.19 -8.70 34.80
N LYS A 66 5.98 -9.66 35.28
CA LYS A 66 7.32 -9.90 34.73
C LYS A 66 7.15 -10.55 33.35
N MET A 67 7.73 -9.94 32.30
CA MET A 67 7.73 -10.60 30.98
C MET A 67 8.46 -11.94 31.11
N PRO A 68 7.87 -13.04 30.60
CA PRO A 68 8.55 -14.33 30.58
C PRO A 68 9.82 -14.20 29.74
N THR A 69 10.85 -14.93 30.15
CA THR A 69 12.04 -15.13 29.33
C THR A 69 11.67 -15.91 28.08
N ARG A 70 12.49 -15.79 27.03
CA ARG A 70 12.28 -16.50 25.77
C ARG A 70 12.16 -18.01 25.97
N ASP A 71 12.95 -18.57 26.88
CA ASP A 71 12.95 -20.01 27.18
C ASP A 71 11.62 -20.44 27.83
N GLU A 72 11.12 -19.66 28.79
CA GLU A 72 9.81 -19.89 29.44
C GLU A 72 8.61 -19.75 28.47
N MET A 73 8.76 -19.02 27.35
CA MET A 73 7.75 -18.95 26.29
C MET A 73 7.79 -20.14 25.33
N HIS A 74 8.97 -20.70 25.06
CA HIS A 74 9.13 -21.84 24.16
C HIS A 74 8.63 -23.16 24.77
N GLU A 75 8.61 -23.25 26.10
CA GLU A 75 8.13 -24.43 26.83
C GLU A 75 6.60 -24.47 27.05
N ARG A 76 5.86 -23.45 26.55
CA ARG A 76 4.38 -23.36 26.65
C ARG A 76 3.64 -23.98 25.48
#